data_AF-A0A973L270-F1
#
_entry.id   AF-A0A973L270-F1
#
_cell.length_a   1.000
_cell.length_b   1.000
_cell.length_c   1.000
_cell.angle_alpha   90.00
_cell.angle_beta   90.00
_cell.angle_gamma   90.00
#
_symmetry.space_group_name_H-M   'P 1'
#
loop_
_entity.id
_entity.type
_entity.pdbx_description
1 polymer ?
#
loop_
_entity_poly.entity_id
_entity_poly.type
_entity_poly.pdbx_seq_one_letter_code
_entity_poly.pdbx_strand_id
1 'polypeptide(L)'
;MSTTENEAHAAPRSNRLGPSGGTATPVSSAEDAALLAALGYEQKFDRKVSLWANFALGFVYLSPLVGVVSLFALGLATAGGPSVFWI
;
A
#
# COMPACT_ATOMS: atom_id res chain seq x y z
N MET A 1 -10.19 -0.37 -69.05
CA MET A 1 -10.35 1.09 -69.24
C MET A 1 -11.72 1.45 -68.66
N SER A 2 -11.78 2.56 -67.91
CA SER A 2 -12.86 3.04 -67.01
C SER A 2 -12.84 2.38 -65.63
N THR A 3 -12.27 2.95 -64.55
CA THR A 3 -12.39 4.25 -63.88
C THR A 3 -13.79 4.59 -63.36
N THR A 4 -13.80 4.99 -62.08
CA THR A 4 -14.90 5.43 -61.20
C THR A 4 -15.82 4.30 -60.72
N GLU A 5 -16.31 4.20 -59.49
CA GLU A 5 -16.31 5.02 -58.28
C GLU A 5 -16.49 4.02 -57.12
N ASN A 6 -15.97 4.35 -55.94
CA ASN A 6 -16.82 4.59 -54.76
C ASN A 6 -16.04 4.24 -53.49
N GLU A 7 -15.36 5.27 -53.02
CA GLU A 7 -14.86 5.41 -51.68
C GLU A 7 -15.97 5.09 -50.66
N ALA A 8 -15.85 3.96 -49.97
CA ALA A 8 -16.47 3.80 -48.66
C ALA A 8 -15.35 3.60 -47.64
N HIS A 9 -14.70 4.72 -47.38
CA HIS A 9 -13.86 4.99 -46.22
C HIS A 9 -14.61 4.62 -44.93
N ALA A 10 -14.52 3.36 -44.51
CA ALA A 10 -14.99 2.92 -43.21
C ALA A 10 -13.86 3.16 -42.19
N ALA A 11 -13.76 4.40 -41.72
CA ALA A 11 -12.88 4.79 -40.64
C ALA A 11 -13.12 3.90 -39.39
N PRO A 12 -12.08 3.48 -38.66
CA PRO A 12 -12.25 2.81 -37.39
C PRO A 12 -12.95 3.77 -36.43
N ARG A 13 -14.12 3.36 -35.93
CA ARG A 13 -14.93 4.13 -34.98
C ARG A 13 -14.08 4.53 -33.78
N SER A 14 -13.79 5.82 -33.67
CA SER A 14 -13.24 6.43 -32.46
C SER A 14 -14.24 6.27 -31.32
N ASN A 15 -14.05 5.28 -30.46
CA ASN A 15 -14.85 5.17 -29.25
C ASN A 15 -14.41 6.27 -28.29
N ARG A 16 -15.15 7.38 -28.33
CA ARG A 16 -14.96 8.58 -27.53
C ARG A 16 -15.21 8.21 -26.06
N LEU A 17 -14.18 8.32 -25.23
CA LEU A 17 -14.24 8.14 -23.77
C LEU A 17 -15.33 9.05 -23.19
N GLY A 18 -16.30 8.47 -22.50
CA GLY A 18 -17.21 9.19 -21.61
C GLY A 18 -16.53 9.42 -20.25
N PRO A 19 -16.80 10.53 -19.55
CA PRO A 19 -16.24 10.79 -18.23
C PRO A 19 -17.01 9.97 -17.18
N SER A 20 -16.64 8.69 -17.03
CA SER A 20 -17.09 7.89 -15.88
C SER A 20 -16.28 8.29 -14.66
N GLY A 21 -16.97 8.87 -13.69
CA GLY A 21 -16.39 9.33 -12.44
C GLY A 21 -15.65 8.22 -11.69
N GLY A 22 -14.41 8.52 -11.35
CA GLY A 22 -13.94 8.50 -9.96
C GLY A 22 -13.93 7.19 -9.18
N THR A 23 -14.13 6.02 -9.79
CA THR A 23 -13.65 4.76 -9.21
C THR A 23 -12.26 4.53 -9.76
N ALA A 24 -11.23 4.94 -9.02
CA ALA A 24 -9.87 4.50 -9.30
C ALA A 24 -9.87 2.97 -9.25
N THR A 25 -9.95 2.34 -10.42
CA THR A 25 -9.68 0.92 -10.57
C THR A 25 -8.34 0.66 -9.88
N PRO A 26 -8.23 -0.35 -9.01
CA PRO A 26 -6.95 -0.68 -8.41
C PRO A 26 -6.00 -0.94 -9.55
N VAL A 27 -5.05 -0.03 -9.79
CA VAL A 27 -4.04 -0.15 -10.84
C VAL A 27 -3.41 -1.52 -10.64
N SER A 28 -3.55 -2.38 -11.65
CA SER A 28 -3.06 -3.74 -11.51
C SER A 28 -1.54 -3.67 -11.38
N SER A 29 -0.97 -4.54 -10.55
CA SER A 29 0.48 -4.58 -10.36
C SER A 29 1.26 -4.77 -11.67
N ALA A 30 0.60 -5.29 -12.73
CA ALA A 30 1.16 -5.44 -14.06
C ALA A 30 1.19 -4.13 -14.86
N GLU A 31 0.14 -3.30 -14.78
CA GLU A 31 0.13 -1.96 -15.39
C GLU A 31 1.16 -1.05 -14.73
N ASP A 32 1.29 -1.13 -13.41
CA ASP A 32 2.28 -0.37 -12.64
C ASP A 32 3.72 -0.82 -12.97
N ALA A 33 3.95 -2.13 -13.12
CA ALA A 33 5.23 -2.68 -13.58
C ALA A 33 5.61 -2.19 -14.98
N ALA A 34 4.64 -2.13 -15.89
CA ALA A 34 4.85 -1.64 -17.25
C ALA A 34 5.20 -0.15 -17.28
N LEU A 35 4.57 0.66 -16.41
CA LEU A 35 4.91 2.07 -16.24
C LEU A 35 6.34 2.26 -15.68
N LEU A 36 6.71 1.49 -14.65
CA LEU A 36 8.07 1.51 -14.10
C LEU A 36 9.11 1.11 -15.15
N ALA A 37 8.83 0.07 -15.95
CA ALA A 37 9.71 -0.36 -17.02
C ALA A 37 9.87 0.72 -18.11
N ALA A 38 8.79 1.43 -18.45
CA ALA A 38 8.83 2.57 -19.38
C ALA A 38 9.68 3.74 -18.84
N LEU A 39 9.76 3.88 -17.51
CA LEU A 39 10.62 4.84 -16.81
C LEU A 39 12.06 4.31 -16.60
N GLY A 40 12.38 3.10 -17.08
CA GLY A 40 13.68 2.46 -16.91
C GLY A 40 13.90 1.82 -15.53
N TYR A 41 12.86 1.73 -14.69
CA TYR A 41 12.92 1.10 -13.37
C TYR A 41 12.44 -0.36 -13.42
N GLU A 42 13.27 -1.26 -12.92
CA GLU A 42 12.90 -2.67 -12.70
C GLU A 42 12.15 -2.80 -11.36
N GLN A 43 10.96 -3.40 -11.37
CA GLN A 43 10.14 -3.58 -10.17
C GLN A 43 10.74 -4.67 -9.25
N LYS A 44 11.72 -4.31 -8.43
CA LYS A 44 12.31 -5.19 -7.41
C LYS A 44 11.64 -4.98 -6.05
N PHE A 45 10.50 -5.64 -5.84
CA PHE A 45 9.84 -5.67 -4.53
C PHE A 45 10.11 -7.01 -3.85
N ASP A 46 11.10 -7.07 -2.97
CA ASP A 46 11.39 -8.28 -2.19
C ASP A 46 10.33 -8.43 -1.09
N ARG A 47 9.31 -9.27 -1.35
CA ARG A 47 8.19 -9.52 -0.42
C ARG A 47 8.59 -10.44 0.74
N LYS A 48 9.78 -10.24 1.29
CA LYS A 48 10.35 -11.07 2.34
C LYS A 48 10.65 -10.17 3.53
N VAL A 49 9.73 -10.14 4.49
CA VAL A 49 10.03 -9.58 5.80
C VAL A 49 11.07 -10.51 6.42
N SER A 50 12.31 -10.04 6.52
CA SER A 50 13.42 -10.81 7.08
C SER A 50 13.04 -11.39 8.45
N LEU A 51 13.56 -12.57 8.80
CA LEU A 51 13.39 -13.15 10.14
C LEU A 51 13.80 -12.14 11.23
N TRP A 52 14.86 -11.38 10.96
CA TRP A 52 15.32 -10.30 11.82
C TRP A 52 14.34 -9.12 11.91
N ALA A 53 13.68 -8.77 10.81
CA ALA A 53 12.67 -7.72 10.80
C ALA A 53 11.43 -8.12 11.62
N ASN A 54 10.99 -9.38 11.55
CA ASN A 54 9.92 -9.90 12.40
C ASN A 54 10.30 -9.90 13.89
N PHE A 55 11.55 -10.25 14.21
CA PHE A 55 12.07 -10.16 15.58
C PHE A 55 12.11 -8.72 16.11
N ALA A 56 12.62 -7.78 15.31
CA ALA A 56 12.67 -6.37 15.68
C ALA A 56 11.26 -5.78 15.86
N LEU A 57 10.29 -6.16 15.03
CA LEU A 57 8.88 -5.81 15.22
C LEU A 57 8.36 -6.34 16.56
N GLY A 58 8.68 -7.57 16.93
CA GLY A 58 8.36 -8.13 18.24
C GLY A 58 8.95 -7.32 19.38
N PHE A 59 10.21 -6.88 19.28
CA PHE A 59 10.86 -6.05 20.30
C PHE A 59 10.18 -4.68 20.43
N VAL A 60 9.94 -3.97 19.32
CA VAL A 60 9.27 -2.65 19.34
C VAL A 60 7.84 -2.75 19.86
N TYR A 61 7.16 -3.88 19.66
CA TYR A 61 5.79 -4.09 20.11
C TYR A 61 5.68 -4.59 21.57
N LEU A 62 6.52 -5.55 21.98
CA LEU A 62 6.48 -6.14 23.32
C LEU A 62 7.26 -5.31 24.36
N SER A 63 8.32 -4.60 23.98
CA SER A 63 9.14 -3.82 24.91
C SER A 63 8.35 -2.75 25.67
N PRO A 64 7.53 -1.90 25.01
CA PRO A 64 6.75 -0.89 25.72
C PRO A 64 5.71 -1.51 26.65
N LEU A 65 5.06 -2.59 26.21
CA LEU A 65 3.97 -3.23 26.95
C LEU A 65 4.46 -3.79 28.28
N VAL A 66 5.58 -4.53 28.26
CA VAL A 66 6.18 -5.10 29.48
C VAL A 66 6.69 -3.99 30.39
N GLY A 67 7.25 -2.92 29.82
CA GLY A 67 7.68 -1.74 30.57
C GLY A 67 6.53 -1.10 31.34
N VAL A 68 5.39 -0.85 30.70
CA VAL A 68 4.21 -0.24 31.34
C VAL A 68 3.67 -1.14 32.45
N VAL A 69 3.50 -2.44 32.22
CA VAL A 69 2.99 -3.36 33.25
C VAL A 69 3.95 -3.44 34.44
N SER A 70 5.26 -3.48 34.19
CA SER A 70 6.28 -3.54 35.26
C SER A 70 6.30 -2.25 36.07
N LEU A 71 6.31 -1.09 35.42
CA LEU A 71 6.28 0.21 36.10
C LEU A 71 4.97 0.42 36.85
N PHE A 72 3.84 -0.03 36.30
CA PHE A 72 2.55 0.04 36.96
C PHE A 72 2.52 -0.83 38.23
N ALA A 73 2.95 -2.09 38.13
CA ALA A 73 3.06 -2.99 39.28
C ALA A 73 4.03 -2.44 40.33
N LEU A 74 5.17 -1.90 39.91
CA LEU A 74 6.14 -1.26 40.80
C LEU A 74 5.55 -0.02 41.49
N GLY A 75 4.84 0.83 40.76
CA GLY A 75 4.15 2.01 41.30
C GLY A 75 3.10 1.62 42.34
N LEU A 76 2.29 0.60 42.06
CA LEU A 76 1.35 0.03 43.03
C LEU A 76 2.03 -0.54 44.28
N ALA A 77 3.15 -1.25 44.11
CA ALA A 77 3.88 -1.86 45.21
C ALA A 77 4.57 -0.82 46.11
N THR A 78 5.05 0.28 45.55
CA THR A 78 5.84 1.30 46.27
C THR A 78 5.01 2.47 46.78
N ALA A 79 4.01 2.92 46.02
CA ALA A 79 3.15 4.07 46.36
C ALA A 79 1.74 3.66 46.82
N GLY A 80 1.38 2.37 46.71
CA GLY A 80 0.09 1.82 47.14
C GLY A 80 -1.03 2.00 46.12
N GLY A 81 -2.13 1.26 46.31
CA GLY A 81 -3.32 1.28 45.43
C GLY A 81 -3.87 2.67 45.07
N PRO A 82 -3.91 3.65 45.99
CA PRO A 82 -4.40 5.00 45.69
C PRO A 82 -3.50 5.81 44.74
N SER A 83 -2.25 5.41 44.50
CA SER A 83 -1.34 6.13 43.59
C SER A 83 -1.86 6.20 42.15
N VAL A 84 -2.72 5.26 41.74
CA VAL A 84 -3.33 5.22 40.40
C VAL A 84 -4.26 6.41 40.14
N PHE A 85 -4.78 7.07 41.18
CA PHE A 85 -5.64 8.25 41.00
C PHE A 85 -4.86 9.54 40.71
N TRP A 86 -3.53 9.51 40.88
CA TRP A 86 -2.64 10.68 40.78
C TRP A 86 -1.53 10.53 39.73
N ILE A 87 -1.58 9.46 38.92
CA ILE A 87 -0.85 9.42 37.64
C ILE A 87 -1.60 10.23 36.58
#